data_AF-A0AAF0ELB8-F1
#
_entry.id   AF-A0AAF0ELB8-F1
#
_cell.length_a   1.000
_cell.length_b   1.000
_cell.length_c   1.000
_cell.angle_alpha   90.00
_cell.angle_beta   90.00
_cell.angle_gamma   90.00
#
_symmetry.space_group_name_H-M   'P 1'
#
loop_
_entity.id
_entity.type
_entity.pdbx_description
1 polymer ?
#
loop_
_entity_poly.entity_id
_entity_poly.type
_entity_poly.pdbx_seq_one_letter_code
_entity_poly.pdbx_strand_id
1 'polypeptide(L)'
;MSAAPAVENDPEFQAGIHAIVTQLQAQGASKEHISQTVQKAIEYYKQRNADVPEEANAATAEEPEPARKEPYPASFAAIVELLATGREDQIPGIREIPLKIHDQPPSESTMTRPPKPWESHATASQRSGGA
;
A
#
# COMPACT_ATOMS: atom_id res chain seq x y z
N MET A 1 28.29 23.97 15.67
CA MET A 1 27.80 22.78 16.40
C MET A 1 26.36 23.07 16.79
N SER A 2 25.40 22.81 15.91
CA SER A 2 23.99 23.11 16.19
C SER A 2 23.35 21.90 16.86
N ALA A 3 22.81 22.10 18.06
CA ALA A 3 22.14 21.09 18.85
C ALA A 3 20.83 20.66 18.17
N ALA A 4 20.59 19.35 18.09
CA ALA A 4 19.34 18.79 17.60
C ALA A 4 18.15 19.35 18.40
N PRO A 5 17.07 19.80 17.75
CA PRO A 5 15.87 20.20 18.47
C PRO A 5 15.34 18.98 19.23
N ALA A 6 15.09 19.15 20.52
CA ALA A 6 14.40 18.11 21.29
C ALA A 6 13.07 17.81 20.58
N VAL A 7 12.88 16.58 20.12
CA VAL A 7 11.70 16.04 19.39
C VAL A 7 10.36 16.47 19.99
N GLU A 8 10.36 16.74 21.30
CA GLU A 8 9.23 17.28 22.04
C GLU A 8 8.77 18.67 21.56
N ASN A 9 9.59 19.43 20.83
CA ASN A 9 9.26 20.74 20.27
C ASN A 9 8.98 20.71 18.76
N ASP A 10 8.99 19.54 18.13
CA ASP A 10 8.71 19.41 16.70
C ASP A 10 7.20 19.54 16.45
N PRO A 11 6.76 20.56 15.68
CA PRO A 11 5.34 20.82 15.45
C PRO A 11 4.65 19.71 14.63
N GLU A 12 5.37 19.06 13.70
CA GLU A 12 4.82 17.99 12.87
C GLU A 12 4.61 16.72 13.69
N PHE A 13 5.59 16.39 14.52
CA PHE A 13 5.49 15.27 15.46
C PHE A 13 4.36 15.49 16.48
N GLN A 14 4.29 16.67 17.12
CA GLN A 14 3.23 16.99 18.06
C GLN A 14 1.83 16.94 17.42
N ALA A 15 1.67 17.44 16.20
CA ALA A 15 0.40 17.37 15.47
C ALA A 15 -0.05 15.93 15.23
N GLY A 16 0.88 15.05 14.84
CA GLY A 16 0.62 13.62 14.67
C GLY A 16 0.20 12.93 15.96
N ILE A 17 0.92 13.18 17.07
CA ILE A 17 0.55 12.64 18.38
C ILE A 17 -0.81 13.17 18.85
N HIS A 18 -1.11 14.45 18.64
CA HIS A 18 -2.38 15.04 19.02
C HIS A 18 -3.56 14.38 18.28
N ALA A 19 -3.42 14.07 16.98
CA ALA A 19 -4.44 13.35 16.23
C ALA A 19 -4.72 11.95 16.83
N ILE A 20 -3.67 11.20 17.17
CA ILE A 20 -3.78 9.87 17.79
C ILE A 20 -4.43 9.97 19.18
N VAL A 21 -3.99 10.94 19.98
CA VAL A 21 -4.54 11.17 21.33
C VAL A 21 -6.01 11.59 21.27
N THR A 22 -6.38 12.44 20.32
CA THR A 22 -7.78 12.85 20.10
C THR A 22 -8.67 11.64 19.80
N GLN A 23 -8.19 10.74 18.95
CA GLN A 23 -8.90 9.51 18.61
C GLN A 23 -9.01 8.57 19.81
N LEU A 24 -7.95 8.42 20.62
CA LEU A 24 -7.97 7.60 21.84
C LEU A 24 -8.92 8.17 22.90
N GLN A 25 -8.97 9.50 23.03
CA GLN A 25 -9.93 10.17 23.92
C GLN A 25 -11.37 9.94 23.47
N ALA A 26 -11.65 10.02 22.16
CA ALA A 26 -12.97 9.73 21.60
C ALA A 26 -13.42 8.27 21.86
N GLN A 27 -12.46 7.34 21.98
CA GLN A 27 -12.71 5.94 22.35
C GLN A 27 -12.85 5.71 23.85
N GLY A 28 -12.78 6.78 24.67
CA GLY A 28 -12.89 6.68 26.13
C GLY A 28 -11.65 6.07 26.78
N ALA A 29 -10.47 6.15 26.15
CA ALA A 29 -9.23 5.65 26.73
C ALA A 29 -8.88 6.38 28.03
N SER A 30 -8.29 5.66 28.99
CA SER A 30 -7.81 6.23 30.24
C SER A 30 -6.65 7.20 30.01
N LYS A 31 -6.50 8.18 30.91
CA LYS A 31 -5.38 9.14 30.87
C LYS A 31 -4.02 8.46 30.91
N GLU A 32 -3.93 7.33 31.59
CA GLU A 32 -2.71 6.52 31.66
C GLU A 32 -2.32 5.94 30.29
N HIS A 33 -3.27 5.39 29.54
CA HIS A 33 -3.03 4.91 28.19
C HIS A 33 -2.63 6.03 27.22
N ILE A 34 -3.20 7.23 27.39
CA ILE A 34 -2.81 8.41 26.61
C ILE A 34 -1.35 8.76 26.88
N SER A 35 -0.94 8.85 28.15
CA SER A 35 0.46 9.13 28.52
C SER A 35 1.43 8.06 28.02
N GLN A 36 1.06 6.78 28.12
CA GLN A 36 1.87 5.69 27.59
C GLN A 36 2.03 5.76 26.06
N THR A 37 0.96 6.15 25.35
CA THR A 37 0.99 6.33 23.89
C THR A 37 1.96 7.43 23.48
N VAL A 38 1.91 8.57 24.16
CA VAL A 38 2.83 9.70 23.91
C VAL A 38 4.28 9.27 24.19
N GLN A 39 4.53 8.62 25.33
CA GLN A 39 5.87 8.19 25.71
C GLN A 39 6.46 7.18 24.72
N LYS A 40 5.67 6.18 24.33
CA LYS A 40 6.08 5.16 23.36
C LYS A 40 6.37 5.76 21.98
N ALA A 41 5.60 6.76 21.56
CA ALA A 41 5.83 7.41 20.28
C ALA A 41 7.12 8.26 20.28
N ILE A 42 7.42 8.94 21.40
CA ILE A 42 8.70 9.67 21.57
C ILE A 42 9.88 8.69 21.53
N GLU A 43 9.76 7.55 22.20
CA GLU A 43 10.79 6.51 22.20
C GLU A 43 11.01 5.93 20.80
N TYR A 44 9.93 5.57 20.11
CA TYR A 44 10.00 5.06 18.74
C TYR A 44 10.67 6.06 17.78
N TYR A 45 10.32 7.35 17.89
CA TYR A 45 10.95 8.39 17.08
C TYR A 45 12.44 8.49 17.36
N LYS A 46 12.84 8.54 18.64
CA LYS A 46 14.26 8.60 19.04
C LYS A 46 15.04 7.38 18.58
N GLN A 47 14.43 6.19 18.66
CA GLN A 47 15.04 4.94 18.22
C GLN A 47 15.18 4.89 16.69
N ARG A 48 14.17 5.32 15.95
CA ARG A 48 14.21 5.41 14.50
C ARG A 48 15.24 6.43 14.02
N ASN A 49 15.30 7.62 14.62
CA ASN A 49 16.28 8.65 14.28
C ASN A 49 17.73 8.27 14.60
N ALA A 50 17.96 7.30 15.50
CA ALA A 50 19.30 6.79 15.80
C ALA A 50 19.82 5.81 14.74
N ASP A 51 18.96 5.30 13.85
CA ASP A 51 19.30 4.25 12.87
C ASP A 51 19.27 4.74 11.41
N VAL A 52 18.85 5.99 11.15
CA VAL A 52 18.89 6.58 9.80
C VAL A 52 20.20 7.34 9.57
N PRO A 53 21.10 6.88 8.67
CA PRO A 53 21.93 7.82 7.94
C PRO A 53 21.00 8.78 7.20
N GLU A 54 21.39 10.05 7.13
CA GLU A 54 20.68 11.19 6.56
C GLU A 54 20.46 11.07 5.04
N GLU A 55 19.85 9.98 4.58
CA GLU A 55 19.53 9.72 3.18
C GLU A 55 18.51 8.57 3.06
N ALA A 56 17.30 8.75 3.59
CA ALA A 56 16.24 7.76 3.40
C ALA A 56 14.84 8.39 3.42
N ASN A 57 14.63 9.42 2.58
CA ASN A 57 13.30 9.77 2.09
C ASN A 57 13.07 9.08 0.74
N ALA A 58 12.91 7.75 0.77
CA ALA A 58 12.38 6.97 -0.35
C ALA A 58 11.86 5.62 0.16
N ALA A 59 10.55 5.53 0.36
CA ALA A 59 9.87 4.25 0.49
C ALA A 59 9.88 3.52 -0.86
N THR A 60 10.33 2.26 -0.89
CA THR A 60 9.61 1.11 -1.46
C THR A 60 10.55 -0.08 -1.65
N ALA A 61 10.20 -1.18 -1.00
CA ALA A 61 10.76 -2.51 -1.22
C ALA A 61 10.27 -3.08 -2.56
N GLU A 62 11.21 -3.50 -3.39
CA GLU A 62 11.28 -4.75 -4.18
C GLU A 62 12.30 -4.53 -5.30
N GLU A 63 13.42 -5.24 -5.20
CA GLU A 63 14.34 -5.48 -6.30
C GLU A 63 13.81 -6.71 -7.05
N PRO A 64 13.73 -6.65 -8.39
CA PRO A 64 14.87 -7.22 -9.12
C PRO A 64 15.42 -6.26 -10.17
N GLU A 65 16.76 -6.24 -10.25
CA GLU A 65 17.63 -5.65 -11.27
C GLU A 65 17.78 -4.11 -11.25
N PRO A 66 19.01 -3.56 -11.14
CA PRO A 66 19.29 -2.14 -11.32
C PRO A 66 19.34 -1.81 -12.81
N ALA A 67 18.21 -1.92 -13.51
CA ALA A 67 18.02 -1.10 -14.69
C ALA A 67 17.90 0.34 -14.19
N ARG A 68 19.00 1.10 -14.26
CA ARG A 68 19.11 2.55 -13.98
C ARG A 68 17.73 3.20 -13.99
N LYS A 69 17.16 3.46 -12.80
CA LYS A 69 15.93 4.23 -12.67
C LYS A 69 16.31 5.68 -13.00
N GLU A 70 16.23 6.03 -14.27
CA GLU A 70 16.31 7.44 -14.68
C GLU A 70 15.27 8.21 -13.85
N PRO A 71 15.62 9.40 -13.34
CA PRO A 71 14.76 10.12 -12.42
C PRO A 71 13.39 10.32 -13.04
N TYR A 72 12.36 9.88 -12.32
CA TYR A 72 10.98 10.08 -12.74
C TYR A 72 10.77 11.59 -12.97
N PRO A 73 10.11 11.99 -14.07
CA PRO A 73 9.94 13.40 -14.39
C PRO A 73 9.33 14.15 -13.21
N ALA A 74 9.83 15.37 -12.97
CA ALA A 74 9.50 16.16 -11.79
C ALA A 74 8.01 16.51 -11.66
N SER A 75 7.22 16.39 -12.73
CA SER A 75 5.77 16.62 -12.71
C SER A 75 5.04 15.92 -13.86
N PHE A 76 3.73 15.79 -13.72
CA PHE A 76 2.84 15.27 -14.76
C PHE A 76 2.90 16.09 -16.06
N ALA A 77 3.12 17.42 -15.97
CA ALA A 77 3.24 18.27 -17.15
C ALA A 77 4.43 17.86 -18.04
N ALA A 78 5.56 17.46 -17.43
CA ALA A 78 6.71 16.97 -18.17
C ALA A 78 6.43 15.62 -18.87
N ILE A 79 5.61 14.75 -18.27
CA ILE A 79 5.15 13.51 -18.91
C ILE A 79 4.30 13.83 -20.14
N VAL A 80 3.35 14.77 -20.01
CA VAL A 80 2.48 15.20 -21.13
C VAL A 80 3.30 15.77 -22.28
N GLU A 81 4.35 16.54 -21.98
CA GLU A 81 5.26 17.07 -23.01
C GLU A 81 6.03 15.95 -23.73
N LEU A 82 6.54 14.95 -23.01
CA LEU A 82 7.20 13.79 -23.61
C LEU A 82 6.25 13.00 -24.52
N LEU A 83 5.00 12.81 -24.10
CA LEU A 83 3.96 12.18 -24.94
C LEU A 83 3.65 13.04 -26.18
N ALA A 84 3.44 14.34 -26.00
CA ALA A 84 3.09 15.26 -27.09
C ALA A 84 4.23 15.40 -28.12
N THR A 85 5.48 15.22 -27.70
CA THR A 85 6.67 15.27 -28.56
C THR A 85 7.06 13.90 -29.14
N GLY A 86 6.28 12.85 -28.87
CA GLY A 86 6.53 11.50 -29.36
C GLY A 86 7.78 10.84 -28.76
N ARG A 87 8.22 11.31 -27.58
CA ARG A 87 9.36 10.75 -26.81
C ARG A 87 8.86 9.82 -25.73
N GLU A 88 7.96 8.93 -26.10
CA GLU A 88 7.29 8.00 -25.20
C GLU A 88 8.32 7.06 -24.57
N ASP A 89 9.29 6.57 -25.35
CA ASP A 89 10.37 5.67 -24.90
C ASP A 89 11.28 6.27 -23.80
N GLN A 90 11.23 7.59 -23.58
CA GLN A 90 12.01 8.29 -22.55
C GLN A 90 11.24 8.41 -21.23
N ILE A 91 9.98 7.97 -21.17
CA ILE A 91 9.18 8.02 -19.95
C ILE A 91 9.60 6.85 -19.05
N PRO A 92 10.16 7.11 -17.86
CA PRO A 92 10.63 6.05 -16.99
C PRO A 92 9.48 5.11 -16.60
N GLY A 93 9.69 3.81 -16.78
CA GLY A 93 8.76 2.76 -16.35
C GLY A 93 7.65 2.41 -17.34
N ILE A 94 7.52 3.10 -18.48
CA ILE A 94 6.62 2.61 -19.53
C ILE A 94 7.25 1.43 -20.27
N ARG A 95 6.46 0.41 -20.56
CA ARG A 95 6.87 -0.75 -21.37
C ARG A 95 5.87 -0.90 -22.50
N GLU A 96 6.36 -1.24 -23.69
CA GLU A 96 5.47 -1.57 -24.80
C GLU A 96 4.72 -2.86 -24.45
N ILE A 97 3.39 -2.75 -24.29
CA ILE A 97 2.52 -3.90 -24.04
C ILE A 97 2.08 -4.40 -25.43
N PRO A 98 2.48 -5.62 -25.83
CA PRO A 98 2.03 -6.19 -27.08
C PRO A 98 0.50 -6.27 -27.10
N LEU A 99 -0.12 -5.98 -28.25
CA LEU A 99 -1.56 -6.22 -28.47
C LEU A 99 -1.94 -7.70 -28.41
N LYS A 100 -0.95 -8.58 -28.31
CA LYS A 100 -1.10 -10.02 -28.25
C LYS A 100 -1.10 -10.48 -26.79
N ILE A 101 -2.22 -11.05 -26.35
CA ILE A 101 -2.40 -11.52 -24.98
C ILE A 101 -1.51 -12.73 -24.71
N HIS A 102 -1.66 -13.80 -25.49
CA HIS A 102 -0.87 -15.03 -25.39
C HIS A 102 -1.18 -15.97 -26.57
N ASP A 103 -0.23 -16.81 -26.98
CA ASP A 103 -0.42 -17.78 -28.09
C ASP A 103 -1.03 -19.13 -27.65
N GLN A 104 -0.86 -19.51 -26.37
CA GLN A 104 -1.42 -20.77 -25.90
C GLN A 104 -2.94 -20.66 -25.73
N PRO A 105 -3.68 -21.77 -25.92
CA PRO A 105 -5.10 -21.81 -25.61
C PRO A 105 -5.36 -21.43 -24.14
N PRO A 106 -6.53 -20.82 -23.84
CA PRO A 106 -6.93 -20.54 -22.47
C PRO A 106 -6.89 -21.79 -21.60
N SER A 107 -6.49 -21.65 -20.35
CA SER A 107 -6.58 -22.75 -19.38
C SER A 107 -8.03 -23.04 -19.04
N GLU A 108 -8.43 -24.31 -19.11
CA GLU A 108 -9.75 -24.78 -18.66
C GLU A 108 -9.81 -24.88 -17.13
N SER A 109 -10.97 -24.57 -16.54
CA SER A 109 -11.17 -24.69 -15.09
C SER A 109 -11.25 -26.17 -14.68
N THR A 110 -10.33 -26.61 -13.82
CA THR A 110 -10.30 -28.00 -13.32
C THR A 110 -11.14 -28.23 -12.07
N MET A 111 -11.78 -27.18 -11.53
CA MET A 111 -12.45 -27.23 -10.23
C MET A 111 -13.96 -27.31 -10.37
N THR A 112 -14.58 -28.29 -9.71
CA THR A 112 -16.04 -28.40 -9.65
C THR A 112 -16.60 -27.22 -8.86
N ARG A 113 -17.50 -26.45 -9.48
CA ARG A 113 -18.18 -25.34 -8.79
C ARG A 113 -19.08 -25.91 -7.69
N PRO A 114 -18.95 -25.46 -6.44
CA PRO A 114 -19.87 -25.88 -5.38
C PRO A 114 -21.30 -25.46 -5.76
N PRO A 115 -22.28 -26.39 -5.66
CA PRO A 115 -23.65 -26.11 -6.03
C PRO A 115 -24.21 -25.02 -5.13
N LYS A 116 -25.12 -24.23 -5.69
CA LYS A 116 -25.82 -23.22 -4.92
C LYS A 116 -26.76 -23.90 -3.92
N PRO A 117 -26.99 -23.33 -2.74
CA PRO A 117 -27.84 -23.96 -1.71
C PRO A 117 -29.28 -24.21 -2.18
N TRP A 118 -29.77 -23.43 -3.16
CA TRP A 118 -31.08 -23.65 -3.78
C TRP A 118 -31.12 -24.79 -4.82
N GLU A 119 -29.96 -25.28 -5.28
CA GLU A 119 -29.87 -26.40 -6.25
C GLU A 119 -30.01 -27.77 -5.57
N SER A 120 -29.79 -27.85 -4.25
CA SER A 120 -29.81 -29.11 -3.49
C SER A 120 -31.22 -29.63 -3.15
N HIS A 121 -32.27 -28.82 -3.29
CA HIS A 121 -33.64 -29.21 -2.89
C HIS A 121 -34.46 -29.87 -4.00
N ALA A 122 -33.99 -29.86 -5.25
CA ALA A 122 -34.76 -30.40 -6.39
C ALA A 122 -34.60 -31.92 -6.60
N THR A 123 -33.53 -32.53 -6.09
CA THR A 123 -33.24 -33.96 -6.34
C THR A 123 -33.85 -34.92 -5.31
N ALA A 124 -34.44 -34.42 -4.21
CA ALA A 124 -35.06 -35.26 -3.18
C ALA A 124 -36.51 -35.70 -3.48
N SER A 125 -37.18 -35.13 -4.50
CA SER A 125 -38.63 -35.34 -4.72
C SER A 125 -39.00 -36.35 -5.82
N GLN A 126 -38.05 -37.05 -6.46
CA GLN A 126 -38.34 -37.87 -7.65
C GLN A 126 -38.05 -39.38 -7.53
N ARG A 127 -37.97 -39.94 -6.31
CA ARG A 127 -37.84 -41.42 -6.10
C ARG A 127 -38.90 -42.06 -5.22
N SER A 128 -40.05 -41.42 -5.00
CA SER A 128 -41.16 -42.03 -4.25
C SER A 128 -42.52 -41.78 -4.90
N GLY A 129 -42.93 -42.72 -5.74
CA GLY A 129 -44.25 -42.84 -6.35
C GLY A 129 -44.10 -43.41 -7.76
N GLY A 130 -44.61 -44.58 -8.12
CA GLY A 130 -45.47 -45.56 -7.49
C GLY A 130 -45.97 -46.49 -8.62
N ALA A 131 -46.47 -47.66 -8.23
CA ALA A 131 -46.97 -48.79 -9.04
C ALA A 131 -45.94 -49.86 -9.42
#